data_AF-A0A3M1K1S0-F1
#
_entry.id   AF-A0A3M1K1S0-F1
#
_cell.length_a   1.000
_cell.length_b   1.000
_cell.length_c   1.000
_cell.angle_alpha   90.00
_cell.angle_beta   90.00
_cell.angle_gamma   90.00
#
_symmetry.space_group_name_H-M   'P 1'
#
loop_
_entity.id
_entity.type
_entity.pdbx_description
1 polymer ?
#
loop_
_entity_poly.entity_id
_entity_poly.type
_entity_poly.pdbx_seq_one_letter_code
_entity_poly.pdbx_strand_id
1 'polypeptide(L)'
;MSGLRKSVATGRHIRGSVAAHVREASRARSNAEFCSKLGGVSQEADEAQIWMELLPREECGVHNDKVLGLENGSSELIAIMTTVILRTSSR
;
A
#
# COMPACT_ATOMS: atom_id res chain seq x y z
N MET A 1 -2.16 16.22 23.86
CA MET A 1 -0.84 15.85 23.29
C MET A 1 -0.53 14.34 23.30
N SER A 2 -1.42 13.45 23.78
CA SER A 2 -1.17 11.99 23.84
C SER A 2 -1.65 11.19 22.61
N GLY A 3 -2.61 11.71 21.84
CA GLY A 3 -3.14 11.04 20.62
C GLY A 3 -2.14 10.99 19.46
N LEU A 4 -1.41 12.09 19.22
CA LEU A 4 -0.44 12.21 18.12
C LEU A 4 0.67 11.14 18.16
N ARG A 5 1.11 10.73 19.35
CA ARG A 5 2.21 9.76 19.50
C ARG A 5 1.79 8.32 19.21
N LYS A 6 0.50 7.99 19.37
CA LYS A 6 -0.03 6.65 19.06
C LYS A 6 -0.28 6.50 17.55
N SER A 7 -0.86 7.51 16.90
CA SER A 7 -1.10 7.50 15.45
C SER A 7 0.20 7.40 14.63
N VAL A 8 1.26 8.11 15.04
CA VAL A 8 2.60 8.05 14.41
C VAL A 8 3.33 6.71 14.68
N ALA A 9 3.00 6.00 15.76
CA ALA A 9 3.61 4.72 16.08
C ALA A 9 3.07 3.59 15.18
N THR A 10 1.78 3.61 14.84
CA THR A 10 1.16 2.62 13.94
C THR A 10 1.65 2.77 12.50
N GLY A 11 1.89 4.00 12.02
CA GLY A 11 2.47 4.24 10.70
C GLY A 11 3.95 3.84 10.55
N ARG A 12 4.67 3.58 11.66
CA ARG A 12 6.11 3.26 11.63
C ARG A 12 6.40 1.84 11.10
N HIS A 13 5.41 0.94 11.06
CA HIS A 13 5.54 -0.38 10.44
C HIS A 13 5.48 -0.38 8.91
N ILE A 14 5.00 0.70 8.29
CA ILE A 14 4.80 0.81 6.82
C ILE A 14 6.12 1.08 6.07
N ARG A 15 7.25 1.27 6.77
CA ARG A 15 8.50 1.78 6.17
C ARG A 15 9.27 0.79 5.27
N GLY A 16 8.70 -0.36 4.88
CA GLY A 16 9.49 -1.42 4.23
C GLY A 16 8.91 -2.11 2.99
N SER A 17 7.68 -1.85 2.54
CA SER A 17 6.86 -2.98 2.09
C SER A 17 6.46 -3.05 0.61
N VAL A 18 6.05 -1.98 -0.07
CA VAL A 18 5.66 -2.06 -1.51
C VAL A 18 6.86 -2.42 -2.41
N ALA A 19 7.92 -1.62 -2.37
CA ALA A 19 9.08 -1.82 -3.25
C ALA A 19 9.86 -3.10 -2.93
N ALA A 20 9.91 -3.51 -1.66
CA ALA A 20 10.54 -4.76 -1.25
C ALA A 20 9.76 -5.96 -1.79
N HIS A 21 8.43 -6.00 -1.61
CA HIS A 21 7.59 -7.06 -2.16
C HIS A 21 7.65 -7.12 -3.69
N VAL A 22 7.69 -5.99 -4.41
CA VAL A 22 7.90 -5.98 -5.87
C VAL A 22 9.25 -6.59 -6.24
N ARG A 23 10.32 -6.19 -5.55
CA ARG A 23 11.68 -6.72 -5.77
C ARG A 23 11.81 -8.19 -5.38
N GLU A 24 10.98 -8.68 -4.46
CA GLU A 24 10.92 -10.08 -4.07
C GLU A 24 10.12 -10.90 -5.09
N ALA A 25 8.99 -10.36 -5.57
CA ALA A 25 8.17 -10.93 -6.64
C ALA A 25 9.01 -11.13 -7.90
N SER A 26 9.86 -10.16 -8.26
CA SER A 26 10.75 -10.29 -9.42
C SER A 26 11.76 -11.46 -9.32
N ARG A 27 11.92 -12.10 -8.15
CA ARG A 27 12.76 -13.29 -7.93
C ARG A 27 11.94 -14.56 -7.62
N ALA A 28 10.62 -14.51 -7.80
CA ALA A 28 9.76 -15.67 -7.58
C ALA A 28 10.14 -16.83 -8.51
N ARG A 29 10.03 -18.06 -8.00
CA ARG A 29 10.38 -19.28 -8.73
C ARG A 29 9.17 -19.93 -9.40
N SER A 30 7.98 -19.37 -9.23
CA SER A 30 6.75 -19.83 -9.88
C SER A 30 5.72 -18.69 -10.01
N ASN A 31 4.74 -18.88 -10.89
CA ASN A 31 3.60 -17.95 -11.02
C ASN A 31 2.84 -17.81 -9.69
N ALA A 32 2.66 -18.90 -8.94
CA ALA A 32 1.99 -18.88 -7.65
C ALA A 32 2.77 -18.05 -6.61
N GLU A 33 4.10 -18.24 -6.54
CA GLU A 33 4.95 -17.44 -5.65
C GLU A 33 4.97 -15.97 -6.07
N PHE A 34 5.00 -15.68 -7.38
CA PHE A 34 4.94 -14.33 -7.93
C PHE A 34 3.64 -13.61 -7.52
N CYS A 35 2.49 -14.26 -7.75
CA CYS A 35 1.18 -13.71 -7.38
C CYS A 35 1.05 -13.52 -5.86
N SER A 36 1.55 -14.45 -5.05
CA SER A 36 1.54 -14.33 -3.59
C SER A 36 2.32 -13.11 -3.09
N LYS A 37 3.52 -12.87 -3.64
CA LYS A 37 4.34 -11.70 -3.26
C LYS A 37 3.72 -10.38 -3.75
N LEU A 38 3.09 -10.36 -4.93
CA LEU A 38 2.33 -9.20 -5.38
C LEU A 38 1.09 -8.93 -4.52
N GLY A 39 0.50 -9.95 -3.90
CA GLY A 39 -0.56 -9.75 -2.89
C GLY A 39 -0.08 -8.90 -1.71
N GLY A 40 1.16 -9.10 -1.26
CA GLY A 40 1.79 -8.25 -0.25
C GLY A 40 2.01 -6.80 -0.71
N VAL A 41 2.26 -6.58 -2.01
CA VAL A 41 2.30 -5.21 -2.58
C VAL A 41 0.94 -4.54 -2.46
N SER A 42 -0.14 -5.24 -2.84
CA SER A 42 -1.50 -4.71 -2.78
C SER A 42 -1.95 -4.41 -1.36
N GLN A 43 -1.65 -5.27 -0.38
CA GLN A 43 -1.99 -5.04 1.02
C GLN A 43 -1.35 -3.75 1.54
N GLU A 44 -0.09 -3.53 1.21
CA GLU A 44 0.67 -2.40 1.73
C GLU A 44 0.28 -1.07 1.07
N ALA A 45 -0.14 -1.12 -0.20
CA ALA A 45 -0.74 0.01 -0.89
C ALA A 45 -2.13 0.36 -0.32
N ASP A 46 -2.94 -0.65 0.00
CA ASP A 46 -4.26 -0.47 0.62
C ASP A 46 -4.15 0.11 2.03
N GLU A 47 -3.24 -0.42 2.84
CA GLU A 47 -2.92 0.14 4.16
C GLU A 47 -2.47 1.60 4.05
N ALA A 48 -1.60 1.93 3.08
CA ALA A 48 -1.19 3.32 2.84
C ALA A 48 -2.37 4.23 2.46
N GLN A 49 -3.30 3.74 1.63
CA GLN A 49 -4.51 4.47 1.26
C GLN A 49 -5.40 4.74 2.48
N ILE A 50 -5.61 3.75 3.36
CA ILE A 50 -6.37 3.92 4.61
C ILE A 50 -5.77 5.05 5.47
N TRP A 51 -4.45 5.14 5.57
CA TRP A 51 -3.81 6.24 6.31
C TRP A 51 -4.06 7.60 5.66
N MET A 52 -4.03 7.68 4.34
CA MET A 52 -4.33 8.92 3.61
C MET A 52 -5.77 9.37 3.85
N GLU A 53 -6.72 8.44 3.90
CA GLU A 53 -8.13 8.73 4.19
C GLU A 53 -8.36 9.16 5.66
N LEU A 54 -7.51 8.69 6.58
CA LEU A 54 -7.61 8.96 8.01
C LEU A 54 -6.90 10.27 8.42
N LEU A 55 -5.78 10.61 7.79
CA LEU A 55 -4.95 11.77 8.15
C LEU A 55 -5.71 13.11 8.18
N PRO A 56 -6.62 13.41 7.23
CA PRO A 56 -7.44 14.62 7.26
C PRO A 56 -8.56 14.61 8.31
N ARG A 57 -8.95 13.43 8.79
CA ARG A 57 -10.02 13.24 9.78
C ARG A 57 -9.51 13.35 11.20
N GLU A 58 -8.28 12.91 11.41
CA GLU A 58 -7.54 13.11 12.65
C GLU A 58 -7.10 14.59 12.74
N GLU A 59 -7.03 15.17 13.95
CA GLU A 59 -6.60 16.57 14.19
C GLU A 59 -5.09 16.80 13.91
N CYS A 60 -4.62 16.33 12.75
CA CYS A 60 -3.22 16.32 12.31
C CYS A 60 -2.81 17.60 11.58
N GLY A 61 -3.78 18.45 11.19
CA GLY A 61 -3.53 19.60 10.32
C GLY A 61 -3.18 19.23 8.87
N VAL A 62 -3.53 18.01 8.44
CA VAL A 62 -3.41 17.57 7.05
C VAL A 62 -4.74 17.84 6.35
N HIS A 63 -4.70 18.51 5.20
CA HIS A 63 -5.89 18.80 4.40
C HIS A 63 -6.05 17.75 3.28
N ASN A 64 -7.29 17.48 2.87
CA ASN A 64 -7.63 16.49 1.84
C ASN A 64 -6.89 16.71 0.52
N ASP A 65 -6.72 17.96 0.11
CA ASP A 65 -6.00 18.34 -1.12
C ASP A 65 -4.54 17.84 -1.14
N LYS A 66 -3.91 17.67 0.03
CA LYS A 66 -2.54 17.15 0.16
C LYS A 66 -2.44 15.64 0.04
N VAL A 67 -3.53 14.91 0.25
CA VAL A 67 -3.53 13.44 0.26
C VAL A 67 -4.26 12.83 -0.94
N LEU A 68 -5.17 13.58 -1.58
CA LEU A 68 -5.97 13.09 -2.71
C LEU A 68 -5.11 12.53 -3.85
N GLY A 69 -4.00 13.19 -4.19
CA GLY A 69 -3.07 12.69 -5.21
C GLY A 69 -2.40 11.38 -4.81
N LEU A 70 -2.15 11.18 -3.52
CA LEU A 70 -1.56 9.96 -2.98
C LEU A 70 -2.59 8.82 -2.90
N GLU A 71 -3.83 9.13 -2.54
CA GLU A 71 -4.96 8.18 -2.56
C GLU A 71 -5.16 7.63 -3.98
N ASN A 72 -5.24 8.53 -4.96
CA ASN A 72 -5.37 8.16 -6.37
C ASN A 72 -4.19 7.27 -6.83
N GLY A 73 -2.95 7.67 -6.51
CA GLY A 73 -1.78 6.88 -6.86
C GLY A 73 -1.76 5.49 -6.21
N SER A 74 -2.29 5.37 -4.99
CA SER A 74 -2.39 4.09 -4.27
C SER A 74 -3.45 3.20 -4.92
N SER A 75 -4.60 3.75 -5.26
CA SER A 75 -5.67 3.06 -5.98
C SER A 75 -5.21 2.56 -7.36
N GLU A 76 -4.50 3.39 -8.12
CA GLU A 76 -3.89 3.01 -9.40
C GLU A 76 -2.89 1.86 -9.24
N LEU A 77 -2.03 1.92 -8.22
CA LEU A 77 -1.07 0.87 -7.93
C LEU A 77 -1.77 -0.47 -7.63
N ILE A 78 -2.80 -0.47 -6.79
CA ILE A 78 -3.61 -1.66 -6.47
C ILE A 78 -4.26 -2.23 -7.74
N ALA A 79 -4.82 -1.37 -8.59
CA ALA A 79 -5.44 -1.79 -9.86
C ALA A 79 -4.43 -2.46 -10.82
N ILE A 80 -3.22 -1.90 -10.91
CA ILE A 80 -2.13 -2.48 -11.70
C ILE A 80 -1.74 -3.85 -11.14
N MET A 81 -1.49 -3.96 -9.83
CA MET A 81 -1.09 -5.24 -9.21
C MET A 81 -2.17 -6.31 -9.36
N THR A 82 -3.44 -5.95 -9.18
CA THR A 82 -4.59 -6.83 -9.40
C THR A 82 -4.62 -7.35 -10.84
N THR A 83 -4.44 -6.45 -11.81
CA THR A 83 -4.41 -6.82 -13.23
C THR A 83 -3.26 -7.77 -13.54
N VAL A 84 -2.07 -7.53 -12.98
CA VAL A 84 -0.89 -8.40 -13.16
C VAL A 84 -1.13 -9.79 -12.55
N ILE A 85 -1.69 -9.86 -11.35
CA ILE A 85 -2.04 -11.13 -10.68
C ILE A 85 -3.02 -11.93 -11.53
N LEU A 86 -4.14 -11.33 -11.94
CA LEU A 86 -5.19 -11.99 -12.74
C LEU A 86 -4.67 -12.54 -14.07
N ARG A 87 -3.78 -11.81 -14.74
CA ARG A 87 -3.14 -12.26 -15.99
C ARG A 87 -2.11 -13.35 -15.79
N THR A 88 -1.49 -13.41 -14.61
CA THR A 88 -0.45 -14.41 -14.31
C THR A 88 -1.06 -15.71 -13.78
N SER A 89 -2.15 -15.64 -13.03
CA SER A 89 -2.87 -16.81 -12.51
C SER A 89 -3.74 -17.52 -13.55
N SER A 90 -4.03 -16.87 -14.67
CA SER A 90 -4.80 -17.45 -15.78
C SER A 90 -3.93 -18.14 -16.84
N ARG A 91 -2.61 -18.20 -16.63
CA ARG A 91 -1.64 -18.97 -17.42
C ARG A 91 -1.35 -20.30 -16.76
#